data_AF-A0A2V7XNN3-F1
#
_entry.id   AF-A0A2V7XNN3-F1
#
_cell.length_a   1.000
_cell.length_b   1.000
_cell.length_c   1.000
_cell.angle_alpha   90.00
_cell.angle_beta   90.00
_cell.angle_gamma   90.00
#
_symmetry.space_group_name_H-M   'P 1'
#
loop_
_entity.id
_entity.type
_entity.pdbx_description
1 polymer ?
#
loop_
_entity_poly.entity_id
_entity_poly.type
_entity_poly.pdbx_seq_one_letter_code
_entity_poly.pdbx_strand_id
1 'polypeptide(L)'
;MFQIGAEIIGDDSAAADIEILRLASDLVREFGVRPMVAYTDLSVRALPVVIAKRTTNGVPSTTATLDDIAPFAPEAADRLAEIAAAFPQFELQLDDFDESNTYYTGLRFRIYDGTSRTKLAQGGRYDKLYATFGTSAPAVGFTFTIDDLD
;
A
#
# COMPACT_ATOMS: atom_id res chain seq x y z
N MET A 1 15.83 -9.91 -14.28
CA MET A 1 15.15 -9.07 -13.29
C MET A 1 15.55 -9.56 -11.91
N PHE A 2 16.39 -8.79 -11.21
CA PHE A 2 16.83 -9.04 -9.84
C PHE A 2 15.90 -8.34 -8.87
N GLN A 3 15.25 -9.12 -8.02
CA GLN A 3 14.33 -8.64 -7.01
C GLN A 3 14.74 -9.16 -5.64
N ILE A 4 14.55 -8.32 -4.63
CA ILE A 4 14.67 -8.66 -3.21
C ILE A 4 13.40 -8.25 -2.50
N GLY A 5 13.05 -8.97 -1.43
CA GLY A 5 11.80 -8.77 -0.72
C GLY A 5 11.83 -9.37 0.66
N ALA A 6 10.82 -9.05 1.45
CA ALA A 6 10.61 -9.63 2.76
C ALA A 6 9.11 -9.81 2.99
N GLU A 7 8.77 -10.83 3.78
CA GLU A 7 7.40 -11.22 4.10
C GLU A 7 7.27 -11.41 5.61
N ILE A 8 6.18 -10.91 6.20
CA ILE A 8 5.73 -11.26 7.54
C ILE A 8 4.51 -12.16 7.39
N ILE A 9 4.54 -13.32 8.03
CA ILE A 9 3.49 -14.35 7.95
C ILE A 9 2.99 -14.63 9.36
N GLY A 10 1.66 -14.68 9.53
CA GLY A 10 1.02 -14.99 10.80
C GLY A 10 0.71 -13.78 11.69
N ASP A 11 0.92 -12.56 11.19
CA ASP A 11 0.61 -11.31 11.89
C ASP A 11 -0.38 -10.45 11.07
N ASP A 12 -1.58 -10.24 11.62
CA ASP A 12 -2.63 -9.41 11.03
C ASP A 12 -2.63 -7.97 11.56
N SER A 13 -1.71 -7.58 12.43
CA SER A 13 -1.69 -6.25 13.04
C SER A 13 -1.28 -5.16 12.05
N ALA A 14 -1.63 -3.91 12.36
CA ALA A 14 -1.09 -2.75 11.67
C ALA A 14 0.43 -2.59 11.91
N ALA A 15 0.96 -3.13 13.01
CA ALA A 15 2.39 -3.11 13.29
C ALA A 15 3.19 -3.90 12.24
N ALA A 16 2.69 -5.05 11.78
CA ALA A 16 3.30 -5.81 10.69
C ALA A 16 3.30 -5.03 9.37
N ASP A 17 2.20 -4.34 9.06
CA ASP A 17 2.12 -3.45 7.88
C ASP A 17 3.18 -2.33 7.96
N ILE A 18 3.28 -1.71 9.14
CA ILE A 18 4.22 -0.65 9.43
C ILE A 18 5.66 -1.14 9.31
N GLU A 19 5.97 -2.34 9.80
CA GLU A 19 7.32 -2.90 9.71
C GLU A 19 7.74 -3.16 8.26
N ILE A 20 6.86 -3.75 7.45
CA ILE A 20 7.09 -3.96 6.02
C ILE A 20 7.31 -2.64 5.29
N LEU A 21 6.45 -1.65 5.54
CA LEU A 21 6.57 -0.32 4.95
C LEU A 21 7.87 0.39 5.34
N ARG A 22 8.28 0.27 6.61
CA ARG A 22 9.54 0.81 7.12
C ARG A 22 10.72 0.16 6.41
N LEU A 23 10.77 -1.17 6.39
CA LEU A 23 11.87 -1.93 5.79
C LEU A 23 12.00 -1.64 4.29
N ALA A 24 10.89 -1.63 3.55
CA ALA A 24 10.90 -1.31 2.14
C ALA A 24 11.37 0.14 1.87
N SER A 25 10.97 1.09 2.73
CA SER A 25 11.39 2.49 2.61
C SER A 25 12.85 2.69 2.95
N ASP A 26 13.34 2.02 4.00
CA ASP A 26 14.74 2.10 4.43
C ASP A 26 15.66 1.45 3.40
N LEU A 27 15.24 0.35 2.78
CA LEU A 27 15.95 -0.25 1.66
C LEU A 27 16.14 0.74 0.49
N VAL A 28 15.08 1.46 0.09
CA VAL A 28 15.18 2.50 -0.95
C VAL A 28 16.14 3.61 -0.55
N ARG A 29 16.15 4.01 0.73
CA ARG A 29 17.06 5.04 1.25
C ARG A 29 18.52 4.63 1.25
N GLU A 30 18.82 3.35 1.51
CA GLU A 30 20.18 2.80 1.46
C GLU A 30 20.81 2.95 0.06
N PHE A 31 19.99 2.95 -1.00
CA PHE A 31 20.43 3.24 -2.36
C PHE A 31 20.50 4.74 -2.70
N GLY A 32 20.41 5.63 -1.71
CA GLY A 32 20.52 7.08 -1.89
C GLY A 32 19.28 7.74 -2.48
N VAL A 33 18.18 7.01 -2.60
CA VAL A 33 16.92 7.52 -3.17
C VAL A 33 16.01 8.03 -2.06
N ARG A 34 15.34 9.16 -2.29
CA ARG A 34 14.28 9.64 -1.40
C ARG A 34 12.97 8.92 -1.77
N PRO A 35 12.41 8.06 -0.90
CA PRO A 35 11.21 7.33 -1.22
C PRO A 35 10.00 8.27 -1.22
N MET A 36 9.18 8.17 -2.27
CA MET A 36 7.80 8.63 -2.29
C MET A 36 6.90 7.39 -2.18
N VAL A 37 6.18 7.25 -1.08
CA VAL A 37 5.33 6.08 -0.84
C VAL A 37 3.89 6.46 -1.11
N ALA A 38 3.27 5.70 -2.01
CA ALA A 38 1.84 5.75 -2.29
C ALA A 38 1.18 4.48 -1.75
N TYR A 39 0.10 4.61 -0.99
CA TYR A 39 -0.58 3.47 -0.39
C TYR A 39 -2.10 3.60 -0.42
N THR A 40 -2.79 2.47 -0.37
CA THR A 40 -4.25 2.35 -0.42
C THR A 40 -4.70 1.12 0.35
N ASP A 41 -6.00 1.01 0.64
CA ASP A 41 -6.60 -0.23 1.16
C ASP A 41 -7.68 -0.74 0.21
N LEU A 42 -7.58 -2.00 -0.22
CA LEU A 42 -8.52 -2.54 -1.20
C LEU A 42 -9.96 -2.66 -0.67
N SER A 43 -10.21 -2.68 0.63
CA SER A 43 -11.57 -2.63 1.16
C SER A 43 -12.32 -1.35 0.78
N VAL A 44 -11.62 -0.26 0.45
CA VAL A 44 -12.23 1.04 0.14
C VAL A 44 -12.58 1.21 -1.36
N ARG A 45 -12.27 0.19 -2.19
CA ARG A 45 -12.38 0.21 -3.67
C ARG A 45 -13.75 0.56 -4.23
N ALA A 46 -14.83 0.34 -3.48
CA ALA A 46 -16.21 0.52 -3.93
C ALA A 46 -16.95 1.65 -3.20
N LEU A 47 -16.24 2.48 -2.43
CA LEU A 47 -16.91 3.52 -1.64
C LEU A 47 -17.38 4.67 -2.55
N PRO A 48 -18.60 5.20 -2.33
CA PRO A 48 -19.13 6.35 -3.07
C PRO A 48 -18.17 7.54 -3.10
N VAL A 49 -17.37 7.73 -2.04
CA VAL A 49 -16.39 8.82 -1.95
C VAL A 49 -15.19 8.63 -2.88
N VAL A 50 -14.72 7.39 -3.07
CA VAL A 50 -13.65 7.06 -4.04
C VAL A 50 -14.15 7.31 -5.46
N ILE A 51 -15.39 6.91 -5.74
CA ILE A 51 -16.05 7.13 -7.03
C ILE A 51 -16.27 8.63 -7.29
N ALA A 52 -16.68 9.40 -6.28
CA ALA A 52 -16.92 10.84 -6.40
C ALA A 52 -15.63 11.67 -6.51
N LYS A 53 -14.56 11.30 -5.79
CA LYS A 53 -13.26 12.00 -5.86
C LYS A 53 -12.49 11.72 -7.15
N ARG A 54 -12.76 10.58 -7.80
CA ARG A 54 -12.32 10.32 -9.18
C ARG A 54 -12.81 11.37 -10.20
N THR A 55 -13.81 12.20 -9.86
CA THR A 55 -14.35 13.21 -10.77
C THR A 55 -14.78 14.49 -10.05
N THR A 56 -13.91 15.51 -10.01
CA THR A 56 -14.34 16.90 -9.72
C THR A 56 -14.29 17.70 -11.02
N ASN A 57 -15.43 18.13 -11.57
CA ASN A 57 -15.53 18.80 -12.88
C ASN A 57 -14.86 18.05 -14.05
N GLY A 58 -14.84 16.71 -14.01
CA GLY A 58 -14.15 15.90 -15.03
C GLY A 58 -12.62 15.82 -14.87
N VAL A 59 -12.06 16.44 -13.83
CA VAL A 59 -10.65 16.30 -13.45
C VAL A 59 -10.54 15.26 -12.31
N PRO A 60 -9.69 14.23 -12.44
CA PRO A 60 -9.42 13.31 -11.35
C PRO A 60 -8.81 14.05 -10.15
N SER A 61 -9.46 13.98 -8.98
CA SER A 61 -8.88 14.46 -7.73
C SER A 61 -8.31 13.27 -6.96
N THR A 62 -7.03 13.33 -6.62
CA THR A 62 -6.33 12.26 -5.90
C THR A 62 -6.46 12.38 -4.37
N THR A 63 -7.11 13.43 -3.86
CA THR A 63 -7.08 13.79 -2.42
C THR A 63 -8.30 13.25 -1.68
N ALA A 64 -8.13 12.12 -0.99
CA ALA A 64 -9.08 11.59 -0.01
C ALA A 64 -8.50 11.60 1.41
N THR A 65 -9.35 11.74 2.42
CA THR A 65 -8.95 11.71 3.83
C THR A 65 -9.47 10.44 4.51
N LEU A 66 -8.96 10.14 5.70
CA LEU A 66 -9.46 9.02 6.50
C LEU A 66 -10.93 9.21 6.92
N ASP A 67 -11.36 10.47 7.13
CA ASP A 67 -12.75 10.81 7.47
C ASP A 67 -13.73 10.46 6.34
N ASP A 68 -13.25 10.43 5.09
CA ASP A 68 -14.05 9.99 3.94
C ASP A 68 -14.28 8.47 3.95
N ILE A 69 -13.32 7.71 4.50
CA ILE A 69 -13.29 6.24 4.48
C ILE A 69 -14.06 5.67 5.67
N ALA A 70 -13.87 6.25 6.86
CA ALA A 70 -14.37 5.72 8.14
C ALA A 70 -15.87 5.36 8.15
N PRO A 71 -16.79 6.13 7.53
CA PRO A 71 -18.21 5.78 7.52
C PRO A 71 -18.57 4.48 6.78
N PHE A 72 -17.68 4.02 5.89
CA PHE A 72 -17.96 2.87 5.04
C PHE A 72 -16.97 1.70 5.21
N ALA A 73 -15.76 1.98 5.69
CA ALA A 73 -14.73 0.98 5.98
C ALA A 73 -13.96 1.39 7.25
N PRO A 74 -14.58 1.30 8.44
CA PRO A 74 -13.99 1.80 9.68
C PRO A 74 -12.71 1.05 10.06
N GLU A 75 -12.64 -0.27 9.87
CA GLU A 75 -11.43 -1.04 10.18
C GLU A 75 -10.24 -0.66 9.30
N ALA A 76 -10.51 -0.33 8.03
CA ALA A 76 -9.50 0.16 7.11
C ALA A 76 -9.08 1.59 7.47
N ALA A 77 -10.03 2.45 7.86
CA ALA A 77 -9.73 3.80 8.31
C ALA A 77 -8.83 3.79 9.56
N ASP A 78 -9.13 2.95 10.55
CA ASP A 78 -8.33 2.80 11.78
C ASP A 78 -6.91 2.33 11.45
N ARG A 79 -6.78 1.27 10.65
CA ARG A 79 -5.47 0.75 10.21
C ARG A 79 -4.66 1.78 9.41
N LEU A 80 -5.31 2.47 8.46
CA LEU A 80 -4.65 3.52 7.68
C LEU A 80 -4.27 4.72 8.55
N ALA A 81 -5.02 5.01 9.63
CA ALA A 81 -4.67 6.02 10.62
C ALA A 81 -3.40 5.65 11.40
N GLU A 82 -3.29 4.39 11.85
CA GLU A 82 -2.08 3.89 12.51
C GLU A 82 -0.85 3.98 11.60
N ILE A 83 -1.01 3.60 10.33
CA ILE A 83 0.05 3.70 9.32
C ILE A 83 0.42 5.17 9.07
N ALA A 84 -0.57 6.05 8.87
CA ALA A 84 -0.33 7.48 8.63
C ALA A 84 0.39 8.15 9.81
N ALA A 85 0.04 7.77 11.04
CA ALA A 85 0.71 8.26 12.25
C ALA A 85 2.18 7.80 12.34
N ALA A 86 2.47 6.56 11.90
CA ALA A 86 3.83 6.03 11.86
C ALA A 86 4.67 6.61 10.69
N PHE A 87 4.02 7.07 9.62
CA PHE A 87 4.65 7.56 8.40
C PHE A 87 4.01 8.85 7.87
N PRO A 88 4.24 10.00 8.52
CA PRO A 88 3.60 11.27 8.15
C PRO A 88 4.00 11.79 6.76
N GLN A 89 5.06 11.23 6.17
CA GLN A 89 5.54 11.57 4.83
C GLN A 89 4.93 10.71 3.71
N PHE A 90 4.04 9.77 4.04
CA PHE A 90 3.43 8.90 3.04
C PHE A 90 2.16 9.53 2.48
N GLU A 91 1.96 9.38 1.17
CA GLU A 91 0.80 9.92 0.47
C GLU A 91 -0.26 8.82 0.34
N LEU A 92 -1.41 9.00 0.99
CA LEU A 92 -2.57 8.14 0.79
C LEU A 92 -3.10 8.37 -0.62
N GLN A 93 -3.13 7.32 -1.45
CA GLN A 93 -3.65 7.34 -2.81
C GLN A 93 -4.84 6.41 -2.94
N LEU A 94 -5.99 6.94 -3.37
CA LEU A 94 -7.22 6.16 -3.58
C LEU A 94 -7.56 5.98 -5.07
N ASP A 95 -6.63 6.25 -5.98
CA ASP A 95 -6.85 6.12 -7.43
C ASP A 95 -6.28 4.82 -8.01
N ASP A 96 -5.37 4.14 -7.31
CA ASP A 96 -4.67 2.96 -7.79
C ASP A 96 -5.37 1.63 -7.42
N PHE A 97 -6.58 1.47 -7.95
CA PHE A 97 -7.35 0.22 -7.89
C PHE A 97 -7.26 -0.51 -9.23
N ASP A 98 -6.50 -1.60 -9.26
CA ASP A 98 -6.57 -2.58 -10.34
C ASP A 98 -7.58 -3.67 -9.96
N GLU A 99 -8.80 -3.59 -10.50
CA GLU A 99 -9.89 -4.52 -10.20
C GLU A 99 -9.60 -5.97 -10.63
N SER A 100 -8.62 -6.18 -11.52
CA SER A 100 -8.19 -7.51 -11.93
C SER A 100 -7.24 -8.17 -10.91
N ASN A 101 -6.65 -7.37 -10.02
CA ASN A 101 -5.65 -7.82 -9.06
C ASN A 101 -6.30 -8.22 -7.72
N THR A 102 -6.84 -9.43 -7.67
CA THR A 102 -7.50 -10.01 -6.48
C THR A 102 -6.52 -10.62 -5.47
N TYR A 103 -5.21 -10.50 -5.71
CA TYR A 103 -4.17 -11.06 -4.85
C TYR A 103 -4.15 -10.39 -3.47
N TYR A 104 -4.25 -9.06 -3.43
CA TYR A 104 -4.21 -8.31 -2.17
C TYR A 104 -5.58 -8.30 -1.48
N THR A 105 -5.57 -8.30 -0.15
CA THR A 105 -6.75 -8.38 0.72
C THR A 105 -7.01 -7.14 1.56
N GLY A 106 -6.04 -6.23 1.68
CA GLY A 106 -6.13 -5.01 2.48
C GLY A 106 -5.17 -3.94 1.95
N LEU A 107 -4.20 -3.52 2.79
CA LEU A 107 -3.15 -2.59 2.43
C LEU A 107 -2.45 -3.00 1.13
N ARG A 108 -2.24 -2.01 0.25
CA ARG A 108 -1.39 -2.11 -0.92
C ARG A 108 -0.58 -0.83 -1.05
N PHE A 109 0.68 -0.97 -1.45
CA PHE A 109 1.56 0.19 -1.58
C PHE A 109 2.56 0.05 -2.73
N ARG A 110 3.10 1.19 -3.13
CA ARG A 110 4.24 1.33 -4.03
C ARG A 110 5.19 2.37 -3.48
N ILE A 111 6.47 2.16 -3.73
CA ILE A 111 7.53 3.11 -3.42
C ILE A 111 8.18 3.52 -4.72
N TYR A 112 8.23 4.82 -4.94
CA TYR A 112 8.85 5.44 -6.10
C TYR A 112 10.08 6.24 -5.67
N ASP A 113 11.00 6.45 -6.61
CA ASP A 113 11.95 7.54 -6.50
C ASP A 113 11.20 8.88 -6.51
N GLY A 114 11.41 9.70 -5.48
CA GLY A 114 10.82 11.02 -5.37
C GLY A 114 11.23 12.01 -6.46
N THR A 115 12.28 11.73 -7.22
CA THR A 115 12.75 12.56 -8.34
C THR A 115 12.23 12.06 -9.69
N SER A 116 12.62 10.86 -10.10
CA SER A 116 12.25 10.30 -11.41
C SER A 116 10.83 9.76 -11.48
N ARG A 117 10.21 9.48 -10.32
CA ARG A 117 8.94 8.75 -10.19
C ARG A 117 9.01 7.32 -10.73
N THR A 118 10.20 6.75 -10.90
CA THR A 118 10.39 5.32 -11.19
C THR A 118 9.92 4.48 -10.00
N LYS A 119 9.16 3.42 -10.26
CA LYS A 119 8.68 2.52 -9.21
C LYS A 119 9.80 1.56 -8.82
N LEU A 120 10.23 1.62 -7.57
CA LEU A 120 11.34 0.83 -7.04
C LEU A 120 10.84 -0.37 -6.22
N ALA A 121 9.74 -0.21 -5.48
CA ALA A 121 9.15 -1.27 -4.70
C ALA A 121 7.63 -1.30 -4.81
N GLN A 122 7.05 -2.46 -4.53
CA GLN A 122 5.60 -2.63 -4.37
C GLN A 122 5.31 -3.77 -3.40
N GLY A 123 4.17 -3.68 -2.74
CA GLY A 123 3.77 -4.68 -1.77
C GLY A 123 2.36 -4.49 -1.28
N GLY A 124 2.01 -5.29 -0.29
CA GLY A 124 0.70 -5.24 0.33
C GLY A 124 0.38 -6.51 1.10
N ARG A 125 -0.81 -6.53 1.66
CA ARG A 125 -1.38 -7.61 2.46
C ARG A 125 -2.16 -8.57 1.58
N TYR A 126 -1.97 -9.87 1.75
CA TYR A 126 -2.52 -10.95 0.90
C TYR A 126 -2.94 -12.19 1.73
N ASP A 127 -3.79 -11.98 2.73
CA ASP A 127 -4.15 -12.98 3.76
C ASP A 127 -4.80 -14.27 3.23
N LYS A 128 -5.25 -14.26 1.96
CA LYS A 128 -5.88 -15.43 1.31
C LYS A 128 -4.89 -16.38 0.66
N LEU A 129 -3.62 -15.98 0.47
CA LEU A 129 -2.65 -16.77 -0.28
C LEU A 129 -2.41 -18.14 0.35
N TYR A 130 -2.11 -18.18 1.64
CA TYR A 130 -1.71 -19.42 2.32
C TYR A 130 -2.83 -20.47 2.34
N ALA A 131 -4.10 -20.04 2.30
CA ALA A 131 -5.23 -20.97 2.26
C ALA A 131 -5.18 -21.88 1.02
N THR A 132 -4.58 -21.42 -0.08
CA THR A 132 -4.35 -22.24 -1.29
C THR A 132 -3.35 -23.37 -1.08
N PHE A 133 -2.51 -23.28 -0.04
CA PHE A 133 -1.52 -24.28 0.36
C PHE A 133 -1.96 -25.09 1.59
N GLY A 134 -3.21 -24.95 2.03
CA GLY A 134 -3.80 -25.77 3.10
C GLY A 134 -3.66 -25.21 4.51
N THR A 135 -3.19 -23.97 4.69
CA THR A 135 -3.18 -23.30 6.00
C THR A 135 -3.65 -21.86 5.90
N SER A 136 -4.44 -21.36 6.84
CA SER A 136 -4.80 -19.94 6.86
C SER A 136 -3.76 -19.17 7.64
N ALA A 137 -3.15 -18.15 7.03
CA ALA A 137 -2.24 -17.23 7.70
C ALA A 137 -2.33 -15.84 7.06
N PRO A 138 -2.52 -14.76 7.86
CA PRO A 138 -2.37 -13.41 7.36
C PRO A 138 -0.93 -13.20 6.88
N ALA A 139 -0.76 -12.38 5.85
CA ALA A 139 0.56 -12.15 5.29
C ALA A 139 0.67 -10.78 4.62
N VAL A 140 1.81 -10.15 4.79
CA VAL A 140 2.14 -8.85 4.21
C VAL A 140 3.62 -8.83 3.84
N GLY A 141 3.93 -8.17 2.72
CA GLY A 141 5.32 -7.92 2.36
C GLY A 141 5.46 -7.22 1.04
N PHE A 142 6.68 -7.26 0.49
CA PHE A 142 7.08 -6.42 -0.62
C PHE A 142 8.13 -7.06 -1.51
N THR A 143 8.21 -6.53 -2.72
CA THR A 143 9.32 -6.73 -3.65
C THR A 143 9.93 -5.39 -4.01
N PHE A 144 11.25 -5.36 -4.14
CA PHE A 144 12.07 -4.25 -4.60
C PHE A 144 12.85 -4.72 -5.83
N THR A 145 12.76 -3.99 -6.94
CA THR A 145 13.43 -4.33 -8.19
C THR A 145 14.74 -3.56 -8.29
N ILE A 146 15.85 -4.27 -8.27
CA ILE A 146 17.19 -3.67 -8.29
C ILE A 146 17.50 -3.09 -9.68
N ASP A 147 17.03 -3.72 -10.75
CA ASP A 147 17.29 -3.25 -12.12
C ASP A 147 16.62 -1.91 -12.45
N ASP A 148 15.68 -1.46 -11.61
CA ASP A 148 14.99 -0.16 -11.76
C ASP A 148 15.77 0.97 -11.06
N LEU A 149 16.94 0.68 -10.48
CA LEU A 149 17.91 1.67 -9.98
C LEU A 149 18.83 2.10 -11.15
N ASP A 150 18.68 3.34 -11.61
CA ASP A 150 19.57 3.97 -12.59
C ASP A 150 20.89 4.48 -11.96
#